data_AF-A0A2U8FQA8-F1
#
_entry.id   AF-A0A2U8FQA8-F1
#
_cell.length_a   1.000
_cell.length_b   1.000
_cell.length_c   1.000
_cell.angle_alpha   90.00
_cell.angle_beta   90.00
_cell.angle_gamma   90.00
#
_symmetry.space_group_name_H-M   'P 1'
#
loop_
_entity.id
_entity.type
_entity.pdbx_description
1 polymer ?
#
loop_
_entity_poly.entity_id
_entity_poly.type
_entity_poly.pdbx_seq_one_letter_code
_entity_poly.pdbx_strand_id
1 'polypeptide(L)'
;MTNSAPSPELIAGAPDLHMGNVAPFLCKKLAVPGCIVLLSNEDGTVALAAHGVNHARANEMLSIGIHINLSQHYDAVRAGHAGPEAAELQHVIDTNKE
;
A
#
# COMPACT_ATOMS: atom_id res chain seq x y z
N MET A 1 41.53 2.82 -9.75
CA MET A 1 40.23 3.33 -9.29
C MET A 1 39.28 2.15 -9.27
N THR A 2 39.21 1.42 -8.16
CA THR A 2 38.42 0.20 -8.06
C THR A 2 37.00 0.57 -7.65
N ASN A 3 36.06 0.31 -8.56
CA ASN A 3 34.63 0.42 -8.33
C ASN A 3 34.24 -0.75 -7.43
N SER A 4 34.33 -0.55 -6.12
CA SER A 4 33.89 -1.55 -5.14
C SER A 4 32.37 -1.48 -5.07
N ALA A 5 31.70 -2.38 -5.80
CA ALA A 5 30.30 -2.70 -5.52
C ALA A 5 30.16 -2.99 -4.02
N PRO A 6 29.09 -2.53 -3.35
CA PRO A 6 28.91 -2.80 -1.94
C PRO A 6 28.85 -4.32 -1.71
N SER A 7 29.73 -4.80 -0.82
CA SER A 7 29.91 -6.22 -0.50
C SER A 7 28.58 -6.88 -0.06
N PRO A 8 28.32 -8.14 -0.45
CA PRO A 8 27.10 -8.88 -0.12
C PRO A 8 27.00 -9.33 1.36
N GLU A 9 27.76 -8.73 2.27
CA GLU A 9 27.76 -9.06 3.71
C GLU A 9 26.48 -8.61 4.45
N LEU A 10 25.50 -8.03 3.74
CA LEU A 10 24.26 -7.49 4.32
C LEU A 10 23.22 -8.56 4.75
N ILE A 11 23.53 -9.86 4.63
CA ILE A 11 22.57 -10.95 4.87
C ILE A 11 23.17 -12.07 5.76
N ALA A 12 23.94 -11.71 6.78
CA ALA A 12 24.29 -12.64 7.86
C ALA A 12 23.56 -12.20 9.13
N GLY A 13 22.33 -12.70 9.31
CA GLY A 13 21.50 -12.41 10.48
C GLY A 13 20.21 -11.61 10.22
N ALA A 14 19.79 -11.47 8.96
CA ALA A 14 18.46 -10.98 8.67
C ALA A 14 17.43 -11.98 9.23
N PRO A 15 16.44 -11.55 10.06
CA PRO A 15 15.32 -12.41 10.43
C PRO A 15 14.64 -12.91 9.16
N ASP A 16 14.03 -14.10 9.22
CA ASP A 16 13.25 -14.67 8.11
C ASP A 16 12.25 -13.61 7.60
N LEU A 17 12.60 -12.94 6.50
CA LEU A 17 11.95 -11.72 6.08
C LEU A 17 10.86 -12.12 5.09
N HIS A 18 9.62 -12.04 5.54
CA HIS A 18 8.46 -12.37 4.74
C HIS A 18 7.45 -11.21 4.77
N MET A 19 6.44 -11.28 3.92
CA MET A 19 5.43 -10.22 3.77
C MET A 19 4.82 -9.76 5.09
N GLY A 20 4.69 -10.66 6.07
CA GLY A 20 4.10 -10.35 7.38
C GLY A 20 4.99 -9.54 8.31
N ASN A 21 6.31 -9.49 8.10
CA ASN A 21 7.25 -8.86 9.02
C ASN A 21 8.24 -7.87 8.38
N VAL A 22 8.28 -7.76 7.05
CA VAL A 22 9.16 -6.83 6.32
C VAL A 22 8.95 -5.36 6.71
N ALA A 23 7.71 -4.89 6.77
CA ALA A 23 7.40 -3.51 7.15
C ALA A 23 7.77 -3.19 8.60
N PRO A 24 7.35 -3.95 9.63
CA PRO A 24 7.75 -3.67 11.00
C PRO A 24 9.28 -3.78 11.21
N PHE A 25 9.95 -4.72 10.54
CA PHE A 25 11.40 -4.82 10.58
C PHE A 25 12.10 -3.56 10.03
N LEU A 26 11.68 -3.09 8.86
CA LEU A 26 12.26 -1.90 8.23
C LEU A 26 11.97 -0.63 9.03
N CYS A 27 10.74 -0.47 9.53
CA CYS A 27 10.39 0.65 10.40
C CYS A 27 11.32 0.70 11.64
N LYS A 28 11.57 -0.44 12.29
CA LYS A 28 12.51 -0.53 13.42
C LYS A 28 13.96 -0.22 13.01
N LYS A 29 14.42 -0.79 11.90
CA LYS A 29 15.79 -0.63 11.41
C LYS A 29 16.11 0.81 10.98
N LEU A 30 15.13 1.51 10.40
CA LEU A 30 15.24 2.89 9.94
C LEU A 30 14.84 3.92 11.01
N ALA A 31 14.40 3.46 12.19
CA ALA A 31 13.90 4.32 13.27
C ALA A 31 12.80 5.30 12.83
N VAL A 32 11.88 4.82 11.97
CA VAL A 32 10.72 5.61 11.51
C VAL A 32 9.43 5.11 12.17
N PRO A 33 8.46 5.99 12.45
CA PRO A 33 7.22 5.63 13.14
C PRO A 33 6.25 4.81 12.27
N GLY A 34 6.39 4.89 10.95
CA GLY A 34 5.55 4.17 10.00
C GLY A 34 6.17 4.15 8.61
N CYS A 35 5.85 3.10 7.86
CA CYS A 35 6.43 2.83 6.56
C CYS A 35 5.48 1.99 5.70
N ILE A 36 5.57 2.19 4.39
CA ILE A 36 4.97 1.34 3.36
C ILE A 36 6.11 0.79 2.53
N VAL A 37 6.09 -0.51 2.31
CA VAL A 37 7.10 -1.24 1.55
C VAL A 37 6.42 -1.81 0.32
N LEU A 38 6.96 -1.47 -0.85
CA LEU A 38 6.57 -2.05 -2.13
C LEU A 38 7.63 -3.08 -2.53
N LEU A 39 7.20 -4.31 -2.77
CA LEU A 39 8.06 -5.42 -3.13
C LEU A 39 7.72 -5.85 -4.55
N SER A 40 8.68 -5.75 -5.46
CA SER A 40 8.56 -6.33 -6.80
C SER A 40 9.05 -7.77 -6.75
N ASN A 41 8.17 -8.71 -7.06
CA ASN A 41 8.50 -10.11 -7.21
C ASN A 41 9.10 -10.38 -8.60
N GLU A 42 9.77 -11.51 -8.76
CA GLU A 42 10.38 -11.93 -10.03
C GLU A 42 9.35 -12.20 -11.13
N ASP A 43 8.12 -12.55 -10.76
CA ASP A 43 6.98 -12.72 -11.68
C ASP A 43 6.35 -11.38 -12.13
N GLY A 44 6.93 -10.25 -11.70
CA GLY A 44 6.45 -8.91 -12.01
C GLY A 44 5.27 -8.44 -11.15
N THR A 45 4.82 -9.25 -10.19
CA THR A 45 3.79 -8.81 -9.23
C THR A 45 4.38 -7.84 -8.20
N VAL A 46 3.55 -6.89 -7.74
CA VAL A 46 3.91 -5.95 -6.68
C VAL A 46 3.12 -6.28 -5.43
N ALA A 47 3.82 -6.62 -4.35
CA ALA A 47 3.23 -6.80 -3.03
C ALA A 47 3.43 -5.53 -2.18
N LEU A 48 2.48 -5.27 -1.28
CA LEU A 48 2.50 -4.11 -0.39
C LEU A 48 2.43 -4.58 1.06
N ALA A 49 3.38 -4.11 1.88
CA ALA A 49 3.35 -4.28 3.33
C ALA A 49 3.37 -2.91 4.00
N ALA A 50 2.53 -2.71 5.01
CA ALA A 50 2.42 -1.45 5.73
C ALA A 50 2.53 -1.67 7.24
N HIS A 51 3.21 -0.75 7.92
CA HIS A 51 3.31 -0.74 9.38
C HIS A 51 3.28 0.70 9.90
N GLY A 52 2.57 0.94 11.01
CA GLY A 52 2.53 2.26 11.65
C GLY A 52 1.88 3.36 10.80
N VAL A 53 1.11 3.01 9.76
CA VAL A 53 0.40 3.95 8.88
C VAL A 53 -1.08 3.58 8.81
N ASN A 54 -1.96 4.57 8.94
CA ASN A 54 -3.39 4.42 8.70
C ASN A 54 -3.73 4.69 7.22
N HIS A 55 -4.97 4.42 6.81
CA HIS A 55 -5.39 4.58 5.41
C HIS A 55 -5.22 6.01 4.87
N ALA A 56 -5.54 7.03 5.67
CA ALA A 56 -5.37 8.43 5.28
C ALA A 56 -3.90 8.76 5.01
N ARG A 57 -3.01 8.37 5.94
CA ARG A 57 -1.57 8.61 5.81
C ARG A 57 -0.94 7.79 4.70
N ALA A 58 -1.42 6.58 4.45
CA ALA A 58 -0.97 5.76 3.34
C ALA A 58 -1.31 6.39 1.98
N ASN A 59 -2.51 6.96 1.85
CA ASN A 59 -2.93 7.68 0.66
C ASN A 59 -2.09 8.96 0.44
N GLU A 60 -1.77 9.69 1.51
CA GLU A 60 -0.87 10.85 1.45
C GLU A 60 0.56 10.45 1.04
N MET A 61 1.11 9.38 1.63
CA MET A 61 2.51 8.97 1.43
C MET A 61 2.77 8.40 0.03
N LEU A 62 1.84 7.62 -0.48
CA LEU A 62 2.06 6.99 -1.78
C LEU A 62 1.83 7.98 -2.91
N SER A 63 0.94 8.98 -2.75
CA SER A 63 0.42 9.84 -3.84
C SER A 63 -0.04 9.08 -5.10
N ILE A 64 0.08 7.75 -5.09
CA ILE A 64 -0.61 6.76 -5.88
C ILE A 64 -2.00 6.81 -5.29
N GLY A 65 -2.90 7.51 -5.99
CA GLY A 65 -4.31 7.18 -5.87
C GLY A 65 -4.38 5.66 -5.95
N ILE A 66 -4.75 5.01 -4.85
CA ILE A 66 -5.04 3.59 -4.82
C ILE A 66 -6.25 3.43 -5.74
N HIS A 67 -5.99 3.38 -7.04
CA HIS A 67 -6.94 3.07 -8.10
C HIS A 67 -7.50 1.65 -7.90
N ILE A 68 -6.83 0.85 -7.07
CA ILE A 68 -7.30 -0.44 -6.57
C ILE A 68 -8.62 -0.33 -5.78
N ASN A 69 -8.97 0.83 -5.22
CA ASN A 69 -10.18 0.91 -4.39
C ASN A 69 -11.32 1.69 -5.03
N LEU A 70 -11.20 2.31 -6.21
CA LEU A 70 -12.36 3.03 -6.76
C LEU A 70 -13.45 2.07 -7.25
N SER A 71 -13.11 0.99 -7.95
CA SER A 71 -14.09 -0.02 -8.37
C SER A 71 -14.70 -0.78 -7.18
N GLN A 72 -13.88 -1.22 -6.23
CA GLN A 72 -14.35 -1.90 -5.02
C GLN A 72 -15.14 -0.96 -4.09
N HIS A 73 -14.79 0.33 -4.04
CA HIS A 73 -15.59 1.36 -3.39
C HIS A 73 -16.91 1.57 -4.12
N TYR A 74 -16.93 1.66 -5.46
CA TYR A 74 -18.18 1.75 -6.22
C TYR A 74 -19.06 0.52 -5.99
N ASP A 75 -18.50 -0.68 -5.93
CA ASP A 75 -19.24 -1.90 -5.64
C ASP A 75 -19.78 -1.91 -4.20
N ALA A 76 -18.99 -1.44 -3.22
CA ALA A 76 -19.43 -1.29 -1.83
C ALA A 76 -20.51 -0.20 -1.67
N VAL A 77 -20.43 0.89 -2.44
CA VAL A 77 -21.43 1.96 -2.48
C VAL A 77 -22.72 1.46 -3.14
N ARG A 78 -22.64 0.78 -4.28
CA ARG A 78 -23.80 0.16 -4.96
C ARG A 78 -24.47 -0.92 -4.12
N ALA A 79 -23.69 -1.69 -3.37
CA ALA A 79 -24.20 -2.68 -2.43
C ALA A 79 -24.75 -2.06 -1.12
N GLY A 80 -24.69 -0.73 -0.97
CA GLY A 80 -25.22 0.01 0.18
C GLY A 80 -24.38 -0.08 1.45
N HIS A 81 -23.17 -0.63 1.39
CA HIS A 81 -22.29 -0.81 2.54
C HIS A 81 -21.55 0.47 2.95
N ALA A 82 -21.53 1.49 2.10
CA ALA A 82 -20.83 2.76 2.33
C ALA A 82 -21.68 3.85 3.01
N GLY A 83 -22.93 3.55 3.36
CA GLY A 83 -23.86 4.48 4.01
C GLY A 83 -24.74 5.28 3.02
N PRO A 84 -25.84 5.89 3.52
CA PRO A 84 -26.89 6.48 2.67
C PRO A 84 -26.41 7.69 1.87
N GLU A 85 -25.55 8.55 2.42
CA GLU A 85 -25.00 9.72 1.74
C GLU A 85 -24.13 9.33 0.53
N ALA A 86 -23.38 8.24 0.64
CA ALA A 86 -22.54 7.74 -0.45
C ALA A 86 -23.39 7.12 -1.58
N ALA A 87 -24.49 6.44 -1.23
CA ALA A 87 -25.43 5.90 -2.21
C ALA A 87 -26.19 7.00 -2.97
N GLU A 88 -26.56 8.08 -2.28
CA GLU A 88 -27.23 9.24 -2.88
C GLU A 88 -26.32 9.97 -3.87
N LEU A 89 -25.03 10.15 -3.50
CA LEU A 89 -24.04 10.72 -4.39
C LEU A 89 -23.79 9.84 -5.62
N GLN A 90 -23.76 8.52 -5.46
CA GLN A 90 -23.64 7.57 -6.56
C GLN A 90 -24.82 7.65 -7.53
N HIS A 91 -26.05 7.76 -7.02
CA HIS A 91 -27.26 7.92 -7.83
C HIS A 91 -27.18 9.19 -8.69
N VAL A 92 -26.75 10.31 -8.13
CA VAL A 92 -26.56 11.57 -8.87
C VAL A 92 -25.52 11.41 -9.98
N ILE A 93 -24.41 10.71 -9.71
CA ILE A 93 -23.36 10.47 -10.71
C ILE A 93 -23.88 9.59 -11.86
N ASP A 94 -24.66 8.55 -11.56
CA ASP A 94 -25.18 7.63 -12.57
C ASP A 94 -26.26 8.31 -13.45
N THR A 95 -27.08 9.20 -12.86
CA THR A 95 -28.12 9.96 -13.60
C THR A 95 -27.52 11.01 -14.54
N ASN A 96 -26.35 11.56 -14.22
CA ASN A 96 -25.67 12.59 -15.04
C ASN A 96 -24.78 12.02 -16.16
N LYS A 97 -24.76 10.68 -16.34
CA LYS A 97 -24.00 9.99 -17.40
C LYS A 97 -24.85 9.63 -18.62
N GLU A 98 -26.15 9.91 -18.59
CA GLU A 98 -27.07 9.86 -19.74
C GLU A 98 -27.12 11.22 -20.46
#